data_AF-A0A4P7QDW1-F1
#
_entry.id   AF-A0A4P7QDW1-F1
#
_cell.length_a   1.000
_cell.length_b   1.000
_cell.length_c   1.000
_cell.angle_alpha   90.00
_cell.angle_beta   90.00
_cell.angle_gamma   90.00
#
_symmetry.space_group_name_H-M   'P 1'
#
loop_
_entity.id
_entity.type
_entity.pdbx_description
1 polymer ?
#
loop_
_entity_poly.entity_id
_entity_poly.type
_entity_poly.pdbx_seq_one_letter_code
_entity_poly.pdbx_strand_id
1 'polypeptide(L)'
;MKIFDIDPDHVRVVARDLAFQAEKLGRSPDPGGAGGFSVYGEFGSAMRAALAAIAAHEAALRRDYTHLASLGHAVAAAGRRVDGDYARAFAGGGA
;
A
#
# COMPACT_ATOMS: atom_id res chain seq x y z
N MET A 1 -13.27 11.91 22.17
CA MET A 1 -13.21 10.97 21.01
C MET A 1 -13.46 11.79 19.75
N LYS A 2 -12.54 11.82 18.78
CA LYS A 2 -12.77 12.50 17.49
C LYS A 2 -13.38 11.50 16.52
N ILE A 3 -14.58 11.79 16.03
CA ILE A 3 -15.20 11.03 14.94
C ILE A 3 -14.80 11.77 13.66
N PHE A 4 -14.05 11.11 12.80
CA PHE A 4 -13.75 11.63 11.47
C PHE A 4 -14.84 11.14 10.53
N ASP A 5 -15.55 12.08 9.90
CA ASP A 5 -16.43 11.75 8.79
C ASP A 5 -15.54 11.50 7.57
N ILE A 6 -15.42 10.22 7.20
CA ILE A 6 -14.53 9.78 6.13
C ILE A 6 -15.39 9.10 5.07
N ASP A 7 -15.47 9.74 3.91
CA ASP A 7 -16.14 9.19 2.73
C ASP A 7 -15.54 7.83 2.33
N PRO A 8 -16.33 6.73 2.39
CA PRO A 8 -15.86 5.39 2.02
C PRO A 8 -15.38 5.27 0.57
N ASP A 9 -15.83 6.13 -0.34
CA ASP A 9 -15.39 6.12 -1.73
C ASP A 9 -14.05 6.84 -1.88
N HIS A 10 -13.81 7.92 -1.14
CA HIS A 10 -12.50 8.55 -1.05
C HIS A 10 -11.44 7.56 -0.52
N VAL A 11 -11.76 6.79 0.54
CA VAL A 11 -10.86 5.75 1.07
C VAL A 11 -10.55 4.66 0.04
N ARG A 12 -11.53 4.29 -0.80
CA ARG A 12 -11.29 3.34 -1.89
C ARG A 12 -10.33 3.88 -2.94
N VAL A 13 -10.40 5.16 -3.28
CA VAL A 13 -9.47 5.79 -4.23
C VAL A 13 -8.05 5.73 -3.66
N VAL A 14 -7.87 6.16 -2.41
CA VAL A 14 -6.55 6.09 -1.74
C VAL A 14 -6.03 4.65 -1.68
N ALA A 15 -6.88 3.68 -1.36
CA ALA A 15 -6.50 2.26 -1.34
C ALA A 15 -6.04 1.76 -2.72
N ARG A 16 -6.69 2.19 -3.81
CA ARG A 16 -6.28 1.84 -5.18
C ARG A 16 -4.95 2.46 -5.54
N ASP A 17 -4.72 3.72 -5.16
CA ASP A 17 -3.45 4.40 -5.41
C ASP A 17 -2.30 3.68 -4.69
N LEU A 18 -2.51 3.27 -3.43
CA LEU A 18 -1.53 2.50 -2.67
C LEU A 18 -1.22 1.14 -3.33
N ALA A 19 -2.26 0.41 -3.79
CA ALA A 19 -2.07 -0.84 -4.52
C ALA A 19 -1.28 -0.64 -5.82
N PHE A 20 -1.54 0.44 -6.54
CA PHE A 20 -0.81 0.80 -7.75
C PHE A 20 0.67 1.14 -7.47
N GLN A 21 0.98 1.84 -6.37
CA GLN A 21 2.37 2.07 -5.98
C GLN A 21 3.09 0.77 -5.60
N ALA A 22 2.41 -0.16 -4.92
CA ALA A 22 2.96 -1.48 -4.61
C ALA A 22 3.30 -2.27 -5.88
N GLU A 23 2.42 -2.22 -6.89
CA GLU A 23 2.64 -2.88 -8.17
C GLU A 23 3.84 -2.29 -8.92
N LYS A 24 3.98 -0.95 -8.92
CA LYS A 24 5.14 -0.27 -9.53
C LYS A 24 6.45 -0.72 -8.91
N LEU A 25 6.54 -0.77 -7.59
CA LEU A 25 7.73 -1.27 -6.89
C LEU A 25 8.02 -2.73 -7.24
N GLY A 26 6.99 -3.56 -7.42
CA GLY A 26 7.16 -4.96 -7.84
C GLY A 26 7.68 -5.16 -9.27
N ARG A 27 7.58 -4.13 -10.11
CA ARG A 27 8.09 -4.12 -11.50
C ARG A 27 9.43 -3.40 -11.64
N SER A 28 9.93 -2.77 -10.57
CA SER A 28 11.23 -2.09 -10.57
C SER A 28 12.32 -3.14 -10.84
N PRO A 29 13.24 -2.91 -11.79
CA PRO A 29 14.32 -3.85 -12.06
C PRO A 29 15.17 -4.03 -10.80
N ASP A 30 15.44 -5.28 -10.41
CA ASP A 30 16.25 -5.59 -9.25
C ASP A 30 17.59 -4.85 -9.34
N PRO A 31 17.86 -3.86 -8.46
CA PRO A 31 19.08 -3.09 -8.51
C PRO A 31 20.32 -3.96 -8.26
N GLY A 32 20.16 -5.17 -7.66
CA GLY A 32 21.22 -6.16 -7.50
C GLY A 32 21.29 -7.23 -8.60
N GLY A 33 20.29 -7.32 -9.47
CA GLY A 33 20.14 -8.42 -10.44
C GLY A 33 20.70 -8.13 -11.85
N ALA A 34 20.91 -6.86 -12.20
CA ALA A 34 21.51 -6.48 -13.48
C ALA A 34 23.05 -6.52 -13.39
N GLY A 35 23.65 -7.46 -14.12
CA GLY A 35 25.07 -7.76 -14.05
C GLY A 35 26.02 -6.59 -14.33
N GLY A 36 27.22 -6.68 -13.77
CA GLY A 36 28.40 -6.03 -14.35
C GLY A 36 29.28 -5.20 -13.42
N PHE A 37 28.94 -4.97 -12.14
CA PHE A 37 29.87 -4.29 -11.23
C PHE A 37 30.93 -5.26 -10.69
N SER A 38 31.83 -5.69 -11.57
CA SER A 38 33.12 -6.27 -11.20
C SER A 38 34.07 -5.13 -10.80
N VAL A 39 33.74 -4.44 -9.70
CA VAL A 39 34.69 -3.51 -9.08
C VAL A 39 35.42 -4.33 -8.02
N TYR A 40 36.65 -4.74 -8.33
CA TYR A 40 37.51 -5.43 -7.38
C TYR A 40 37.89 -4.45 -6.26
N GLY A 41 37.67 -4.84 -5.00
CA GLY A 41 38.02 -4.05 -3.80
C GLY A 41 36.84 -3.68 -2.90
N GLU A 42 37.13 -2.98 -1.79
CA GLU A 42 36.15 -2.57 -0.77
C GLU A 42 34.96 -1.80 -1.36
N PHE A 43 35.20 -0.94 -2.36
CA PHE A 43 34.16 -0.18 -3.05
C PHE A 43 33.10 -1.08 -3.71
N GLY A 44 33.52 -2.16 -4.38
CA GLY A 44 32.57 -3.10 -5.00
C GLY A 44 31.75 -3.88 -3.98
N SER A 45 32.34 -4.20 -2.83
CA SER A 45 31.60 -4.84 -1.72
C SER A 45 30.59 -3.88 -1.08
N ALA A 46 30.96 -2.61 -0.87
CA ALA A 46 30.07 -1.58 -0.34
C ALA A 46 28.92 -1.29 -1.30
N MET A 47 29.19 -1.22 -2.62
CA MET A 47 28.16 -1.00 -3.63
C MET A 47 27.16 -2.17 -3.67
N ARG A 48 27.63 -3.42 -3.64
CA ARG A 48 26.74 -4.59 -3.56
C ARG A 48 25.89 -4.59 -2.30
N ALA A 49 26.47 -4.24 -1.15
CA ALA A 49 25.73 -4.14 0.10
C ALA A 49 24.65 -3.04 0.04
N ALA A 50 24.97 -1.89 -0.56
CA ALA A 50 24.02 -0.79 -0.76
C ALA A 50 22.86 -1.20 -1.68
N LEU A 51 23.14 -1.87 -2.81
CA LEU A 51 22.11 -2.35 -3.74
C LEU A 51 21.19 -3.38 -3.06
N ALA A 52 21.75 -4.31 -2.29
CA ALA A 52 20.96 -5.27 -1.52
C ALA A 52 20.08 -4.57 -0.45
N ALA A 53 20.59 -3.53 0.21
CA ALA A 53 19.82 -2.75 1.17
C ALA A 53 18.66 -1.98 0.50
N ILE A 54 18.90 -1.40 -0.68
CA ILE A 54 17.86 -0.73 -1.49
C ILE A 54 16.77 -1.75 -1.88
N ALA A 55 17.16 -2.91 -2.42
CA ALA A 55 16.20 -3.95 -2.79
C ALA A 55 15.37 -4.44 -1.59
N ALA A 56 16.00 -4.62 -0.42
CA ALA A 56 15.30 -4.98 0.81
C ALA A 56 14.31 -3.89 1.27
N HIS A 57 14.69 -2.62 1.12
CA HIS A 57 13.83 -1.49 1.46
C HIS A 57 12.65 -1.35 0.50
N GLU A 58 12.87 -1.49 -0.82
CA GLU A 58 11.80 -1.50 -1.81
C GLU A 58 10.81 -2.66 -1.58
N ALA A 59 11.32 -3.84 -1.23
CA ALA A 59 10.47 -4.98 -0.87
C ALA A 59 9.64 -4.71 0.39
N ALA A 60 10.18 -4.00 1.37
CA ALA A 60 9.45 -3.57 2.56
C ALA A 60 8.35 -2.55 2.21
N LEU A 61 8.69 -1.49 1.47
CA LEU A 61 7.73 -0.49 1.00
C LEU A 61 6.57 -1.12 0.21
N ARG A 62 6.86 -2.09 -0.66
CA ARG A 62 5.84 -2.82 -1.40
C ARG A 62 4.87 -3.56 -0.46
N ARG A 63 5.39 -4.22 0.58
CA ARG A 63 4.56 -4.91 1.57
C ARG A 63 3.69 -3.91 2.32
N ASP A 64 4.25 -2.79 2.74
CA ASP A 64 3.53 -1.76 3.51
C ASP A 64 2.42 -1.13 2.66
N TYR A 65 2.68 -0.77 1.41
CA TYR A 65 1.66 -0.24 0.51
C TYR A 65 0.54 -1.25 0.24
N THR A 66 0.87 -2.54 0.09
CA THR A 66 -0.13 -3.60 -0.06
C THR A 66 -0.99 -3.74 1.19
N HIS A 67 -0.37 -3.69 2.38
CA HIS A 67 -1.07 -3.76 3.65
C HIS A 67 -2.01 -2.57 3.85
N LEU A 68 -1.54 -1.34 3.59
CA LEU A 68 -2.34 -0.13 3.69
C LEU A 68 -3.50 -0.12 2.68
N ALA A 69 -3.28 -0.59 1.45
CA ALA A 69 -4.36 -0.75 0.46
C ALA A 69 -5.44 -1.71 0.96
N SER A 70 -5.04 -2.85 1.53
CA SER A 70 -5.97 -3.83 2.12
C SER A 70 -6.80 -3.23 3.26
N LEU A 71 -6.13 -2.52 4.18
CA LEU A 71 -6.81 -1.81 5.28
C LEU A 71 -7.78 -0.75 4.75
N GLY A 72 -7.39 0.05 3.75
CA GLY A 72 -8.25 1.04 3.14
C GLY A 72 -9.51 0.41 2.51
N HIS A 73 -9.35 -0.70 1.78
CA HIS A 73 -10.50 -1.45 1.24
C HIS A 73 -11.44 -1.98 2.34
N ALA A 74 -10.88 -2.49 3.45
CA ALA A 74 -11.65 -2.96 4.58
C ALA A 74 -12.42 -1.82 5.28
N VAL A 75 -11.76 -0.68 5.53
CA VAL A 75 -12.39 0.51 6.13
C VAL A 75 -13.52 1.02 5.25
N ALA A 76 -13.29 1.14 3.93
CA ALA A 76 -14.34 1.56 3.01
C ALA A 76 -15.52 0.58 2.99
N ALA A 77 -15.26 -0.73 3.05
CA ALA A 77 -16.31 -1.75 3.10
C ALA A 77 -17.13 -1.64 4.40
N ALA A 78 -16.47 -1.41 5.53
CA ALA A 78 -17.12 -1.18 6.81
C ALA A 78 -17.98 0.09 6.78
N GLY A 79 -17.45 1.21 6.25
CA GLY A 79 -18.18 2.47 6.11
C GLY A 79 -19.51 2.29 5.34
N ARG A 80 -19.47 1.72 4.14
CA ARG A 80 -20.70 1.47 3.36
C ARG A 80 -21.67 0.50 4.02
N ARG A 81 -21.20 -0.46 4.82
CA ARG A 81 -22.08 -1.34 5.60
C ARG A 81 -22.83 -0.54 6.65
N VAL A 82 -22.11 0.29 7.40
CA VAL A 82 -22.68 1.19 8.41
C VAL A 82 -23.69 2.13 7.76
N ASP A 83 -23.35 2.77 6.64
CA ASP A 83 -24.26 3.66 5.89
C ASP A 83 -25.52 2.92 5.43
N GLY A 84 -25.36 1.70 4.91
CA GLY A 84 -26.46 0.86 4.46
C GLY A 84 -27.36 0.36 5.60
N ASP A 85 -26.80 0.07 6.77
CA ASP A 85 -27.54 -0.31 7.97
C ASP A 85 -28.32 0.89 8.53
N TYR A 86 -27.71 2.08 8.55
CA TYR A 86 -28.39 3.34 8.90
C TYR A 86 -29.55 3.64 7.95
N ALA A 87 -29.33 3.58 6.63
CA ALA A 87 -30.37 3.81 5.63
C ALA A 87 -31.56 2.86 5.81
N ARG A 88 -31.31 1.57 6.10
CA ARG A 88 -32.36 0.58 6.40
C ARG A 88 -33.12 0.88 7.69
N ALA A 89 -32.42 1.28 8.76
CA ALA A 89 -33.05 1.63 10.02
C ALA A 89 -34.02 2.82 9.89
N PHE A 90 -33.64 3.85 9.13
CA PHE A 90 -34.49 5.02 8.91
C PHE A 90 -35.61 4.77 7.88
N ALA A 91 -35.40 3.91 6.90
CA ALA A 91 -36.47 3.52 5.97
C ALA A 91 -37.56 2.65 6.63
N GLY A 92 -37.22 1.89 7.69
CA GLY A 92 -38.16 1.05 8.43
C GLY A 92 -38.90 1.73 9.60
N GLY A 93 -38.51 2.95 9.98
CA GLY A 93 -39.10 3.68 11.11
C GLY A 93 -40.23 4.66 10.76
N GLY A 94 -40.61 4.74 9.49
CA GLY A 94 -41.72 5.56 9.00
C GLY A 94 -42.97 4.73 8.72
N ALA A 95 -43.61 4.22 9.78
CA ALA A 95 -44.95 3.61 9.72
C ALA A 95 -45.73 3.99 10.99
#